data_AF-A0A0S7Y4U6-F1
#
_entry.id   AF-A0A0S7Y4U6-F1
#
_cell.length_a   1.000
_cell.length_b   1.000
_cell.length_c   1.000
_cell.angle_alpha   90.00
_cell.angle_beta   90.00
_cell.angle_gamma   90.00
#
_symmetry.space_group_name_H-M   'P 1'
#
loop_
_entity.id
_entity.type
_entity.pdbx_description
1 polymer ?
#
loop_
_entity_poly.entity_id
_entity_poly.type
_entity_poly.pdbx_seq_one_letter_code
_entity_poly.pdbx_strand_id
1 'polypeptide(L)'
;ELVEIKQAKIIKGNLLTTIQSGWQEFWGPRGRLVIGSTINTMQSSNLFGRPIFVYIYWLTGFIILIYLGREIFKWTSQKKSPPLEKIILKTGKAAFITVIIFWGLLEINGLFNNWLQFKGDLQYFGKSYEEKLVIANTGDFYHFIRFCENNIPPESSFDMSIPPFYNDIKARYYLYPRKYEKNAPFLVVYDMAPEEDLSAKYSSWKKFREGAYILKKR
;
A
#
# COMPACT_ATOMS: atom_id res chain seq x y z
N GLU A 1 -24.18 7.29 0.46
CA GLU A 1 -24.37 7.67 -0.95
C GLU A 1 -23.44 6.83 -1.82
N LEU A 2 -23.97 6.14 -2.81
CA LEU A 2 -23.20 5.36 -3.79
C LEU A 2 -22.65 6.30 -4.85
N VAL A 3 -21.34 6.50 -4.88
CA VAL A 3 -20.67 7.27 -5.95
C VAL A 3 -20.45 6.34 -7.13
N GLU A 4 -21.35 6.40 -8.10
CA GLU A 4 -21.24 5.64 -9.35
C GLU A 4 -20.29 6.38 -10.32
N ILE A 5 -19.15 5.76 -10.63
CA ILE A 5 -18.17 6.32 -11.58
C ILE A 5 -18.69 6.09 -13.00
N LYS A 6 -19.41 7.08 -13.54
CA LYS A 6 -20.03 7.01 -14.88
C LYS A 6 -19.01 6.89 -16.02
N GLN A 7 -17.80 7.38 -15.83
CA GLN A 7 -16.75 7.30 -16.85
C GLN A 7 -15.35 7.50 -16.24
N ALA A 8 -14.39 6.68 -16.65
CA ALA A 8 -12.97 6.91 -16.42
C ALA A 8 -12.30 7.20 -17.76
N LYS A 9 -11.81 8.44 -17.95
CA LYS A 9 -11.10 8.83 -19.17
C LYS A 9 -9.60 8.85 -18.89
N ILE A 10 -8.85 7.98 -19.56
CA ILE A 10 -7.38 8.01 -19.51
C ILE A 10 -6.92 9.20 -20.37
N ILE A 11 -6.48 10.26 -19.71
CA ILE A 11 -5.90 11.43 -20.37
C ILE A 11 -4.40 11.18 -20.48
N LYS A 12 -3.84 11.25 -21.70
CA LYS A 12 -2.39 11.30 -21.87
C LYS A 12 -1.88 12.57 -21.19
N GLY A 13 -1.11 12.42 -20.12
CA GLY A 13 -0.53 13.54 -19.41
C GLY A 13 0.39 14.38 -20.30
N ASN A 14 0.40 15.69 -20.09
CA ASN A 14 1.45 16.58 -20.59
C ASN A 14 2.68 16.54 -19.66
N LEU A 15 3.78 17.21 -20.04
CA LEU A 15 5.02 17.24 -19.26
C LEU A 15 4.77 17.68 -17.81
N LEU A 16 3.93 18.69 -17.59
CA LEU A 16 3.61 19.22 -16.27
C LEU A 16 2.90 18.17 -15.41
N THR A 17 1.89 17.50 -15.94
CA THR A 17 1.20 16.41 -15.24
C THR A 17 2.11 15.22 -14.97
N THR A 18 3.11 14.97 -15.82
CA THR A 18 4.12 13.93 -15.59
C THR A 18 5.01 14.31 -14.42
N ILE A 19 5.51 15.55 -14.39
CA ILE A 19 6.30 16.12 -13.27
C ILE A 19 5.50 16.04 -11.97
N GLN A 20 4.26 16.52 -11.99
CA GLN A 20 3.37 16.50 -10.83
C GLN A 20 3.08 15.06 -10.37
N SER A 21 2.81 14.14 -11.30
CA SER A 21 2.58 12.72 -10.99
C SER A 21 3.81 12.06 -10.39
N GLY A 22 5.03 12.39 -10.83
CA GLY A 22 6.24 11.85 -10.22
C GLY A 22 6.46 12.39 -8.81
N TRP A 23 6.22 13.69 -8.58
CA TRP A 23 6.26 14.24 -7.22
C TRP A 23 5.17 13.67 -6.32
N GLN A 24 3.97 13.41 -6.85
CA GLN A 24 2.91 12.69 -6.15
C GLN A 24 3.26 11.22 -5.90
N GLU A 25 3.99 10.56 -6.80
CA GLU A 25 4.53 9.22 -6.58
C GLU A 25 5.51 9.26 -5.41
N PHE A 26 6.44 10.21 -5.41
CA PHE A 26 7.48 10.33 -4.38
C PHE A 26 6.96 10.71 -2.98
N TRP A 27 6.00 11.63 -2.90
CA TRP A 27 5.41 12.13 -1.64
C TRP A 27 4.11 11.44 -1.24
N GLY A 28 3.49 10.70 -2.17
CA GLY A 28 2.18 10.10 -1.96
C GLY A 28 2.22 8.74 -1.29
N PRO A 29 1.04 8.17 -0.98
CA PRO A 29 0.91 6.90 -0.24
C PRO A 29 1.49 5.69 -0.98
N ARG A 30 1.86 5.83 -2.26
CA ARG A 30 2.54 4.80 -3.07
C ARG A 30 4.07 4.96 -3.12
N GLY A 31 4.62 6.05 -2.59
CA GLY A 31 6.04 6.37 -2.71
C GLY A 31 6.92 5.29 -2.13
N ARG A 32 6.61 4.82 -0.92
CA ARG A 32 7.15 3.57 -0.38
C ARG A 32 6.02 2.54 -0.30
N LEU A 33 6.02 1.57 -1.21
CA LEU A 33 5.24 0.36 -1.06
C LEU A 33 5.74 -0.38 0.20
N VAL A 34 5.13 -0.08 1.34
CA VAL A 34 5.28 -0.90 2.54
C VAL A 34 4.28 -2.03 2.40
N ILE A 35 4.73 -3.13 1.81
CA ILE A 35 3.99 -4.38 1.80
C ILE A 35 3.86 -4.78 3.28
N GLY A 36 2.62 -4.75 3.79
CA GLY A 36 2.27 -4.78 5.22
C GLY A 36 2.61 -6.07 5.98
N SER A 37 3.81 -6.62 5.83
CA SER A 37 4.27 -7.80 6.56
C SER A 37 5.78 -7.88 6.81
N THR A 38 6.60 -6.97 6.26
CA THR A 38 8.06 -7.04 6.43
C THR A 38 8.66 -5.71 6.89
N ILE A 39 8.89 -5.61 8.20
CA ILE A 39 9.68 -4.54 8.86
C ILE A 39 11.12 -4.49 8.28
N ASN A 40 11.57 -5.56 7.62
CA ASN A 40 12.93 -5.74 7.12
C ASN A 40 13.16 -5.25 5.68
N THR A 41 12.13 -4.81 4.95
CA THR A 41 12.29 -4.36 3.56
C THR A 41 11.61 -3.02 3.33
N MET A 42 12.29 -1.93 3.70
CA MET A 42 11.87 -0.60 3.27
C MET A 42 12.32 -0.39 1.82
N GLN A 43 11.39 -0.58 0.87
CA GLN A 43 11.66 -0.20 -0.52
C GLN A 43 11.82 1.31 -0.62
N SER A 44 12.83 1.75 -1.37
CA SER A 44 13.11 3.16 -1.60
C SER A 44 12.00 3.84 -2.37
N SER A 45 11.80 5.13 -2.12
CA SER A 45 10.74 5.88 -2.78
C SER A 45 10.93 5.92 -4.30
N ASN A 46 9.87 5.70 -5.07
CA ASN A 46 9.95 5.85 -6.52
C ASN A 46 9.71 7.32 -6.95
N LEU A 47 10.34 7.71 -8.06
CA LEU A 47 10.16 8.97 -8.76
C LEU A 47 10.12 8.66 -10.26
N PHE A 48 9.04 9.04 -10.96
CA PHE A 48 8.83 8.74 -12.38
C PHE A 48 9.01 7.24 -12.72
N GLY A 49 8.51 6.35 -11.86
CA GLY A 49 8.58 4.90 -12.06
C GLY A 49 9.95 4.26 -11.88
N ARG A 50 10.93 4.97 -11.30
CA ARG A 50 12.25 4.40 -10.92
C ARG A 50 12.60 4.73 -9.47
N PRO A 51 13.46 3.92 -8.81
CA PRO A 51 13.97 4.24 -7.49
C PRO A 51 14.65 5.62 -7.44
N ILE A 52 14.36 6.42 -6.41
CA ILE A 52 14.92 7.77 -6.24
C ILE A 52 16.45 7.80 -6.29
N PHE A 53 17.10 6.73 -5.83
CA PHE A 53 18.55 6.60 -5.83
C PHE A 53 19.17 6.75 -7.21
N VAL A 54 18.51 6.28 -8.27
CA VAL A 54 18.99 6.43 -9.67
C VAL A 54 19.16 7.90 -10.00
N TYR A 55 18.18 8.73 -9.65
CA TYR A 55 18.23 10.17 -9.89
C TYR A 55 19.26 10.87 -9.00
N ILE A 56 19.43 10.42 -7.75
CA ILE A 56 20.45 10.97 -6.85
C ILE A 56 21.86 10.68 -7.40
N TYR A 57 22.11 9.49 -7.94
CA TYR A 57 23.39 9.17 -8.57
C TYR A 57 23.64 10.05 -9.80
N TRP A 58 22.64 10.21 -10.68
CA TRP A 58 22.74 11.12 -11.83
C TRP A 58 22.99 12.57 -11.41
N LEU A 59 22.27 13.04 -10.40
CA LEU A 59 22.40 14.40 -9.89
C LEU A 59 23.76 14.63 -9.24
N THR A 60 24.25 13.66 -8.47
CA THR A 60 25.60 13.72 -7.88
C THR A 60 26.67 13.77 -8.97
N GLY A 61 26.57 12.92 -10.00
CA GLY A 61 27.47 12.96 -11.16
C GLY A 61 27.41 14.30 -11.90
N PHE A 62 26.20 14.82 -12.15
CA PHE A 62 26.01 16.11 -12.80
C PHE A 62 26.61 17.27 -12.00
N ILE A 63 26.43 17.27 -10.68
CA ILE A 63 26.99 18.28 -9.78
C ILE A 63 28.53 18.22 -9.78
N ILE A 64 29.12 17.02 -9.75
CA ILE A 64 30.57 16.84 -9.89
C ILE A 64 31.07 17.44 -11.21
N LEU A 65 30.38 17.19 -12.31
CA LEU A 65 30.75 17.74 -13.62
C LEU A 65 30.66 19.28 -13.66
N ILE A 66 29.62 19.88 -13.06
CA ILE A 66 29.49 21.34 -12.97
C ILE A 66 30.66 21.93 -12.17
N TYR A 67 30.98 21.36 -11.00
CA TYR A 67 32.08 21.86 -10.16
C TYR A 67 33.44 21.71 -10.84
N LEU A 68 33.70 20.57 -11.50
CA LEU A 68 34.90 20.36 -12.30
C LEU A 68 35.00 21.36 -13.44
N GLY A 69 33.95 21.49 -14.25
CA GLY A 69 33.93 22.41 -15.39
C GLY A 69 34.15 23.86 -14.96
N ARG A 70 33.54 24.28 -13.85
CA ARG A 70 33.70 25.62 -13.29
C ARG A 70 35.13 25.89 -12.81
N GLU A 71 35.77 24.94 -12.13
CA GLU A 71 37.17 25.10 -11.72
C GLU A 71 38.09 25.10 -12.94
N ILE A 72 37.95 24.15 -13.88
CA ILE A 72 38.75 24.12 -15.12
C ILE A 72 38.63 25.45 -15.86
N PHE A 73 37.42 25.94 -16.12
CA PHE A 73 37.19 27.20 -16.82
C PHE A 73 37.84 28.40 -16.12
N LYS A 74 37.79 28.43 -14.78
CA LYS A 74 38.42 29.49 -13.97
C LYS A 74 39.94 29.48 -14.11
N TRP A 75 40.57 28.31 -14.09
CA TRP A 75 42.02 28.17 -14.25
C TRP A 75 42.48 28.45 -15.68
N THR A 76 41.74 27.96 -16.68
CA THR A 76 41.98 28.28 -18.09
C THR A 76 41.88 29.78 -18.36
N SER A 77 40.87 30.46 -17.79
CA SER A 77 40.72 31.92 -17.89
C SER A 77 41.87 32.70 -17.23
N GLN A 78 42.50 32.12 -16.20
CA GLN A 78 43.65 32.71 -15.52
C GLN A 78 44.99 32.36 -16.18
N LYS A 79 45.00 31.61 -17.30
CA LYS A 79 46.21 31.07 -17.97
C LYS A 79 47.17 30.36 -16.99
N LYS A 80 46.64 29.73 -15.95
CA LYS A 80 47.41 28.98 -14.96
C LYS A 80 47.05 27.51 -15.04
N SER A 81 48.06 26.66 -14.95
CA SER A 81 47.84 25.21 -14.85
C SER A 81 47.16 24.90 -13.52
N PRO A 82 46.01 24.22 -13.54
CA PRO A 82 45.31 23.89 -12.30
C PRO A 82 46.10 22.86 -11.49
N PRO A 83 46.36 23.09 -10.20
CA PRO A 83 46.79 22.04 -9.31
C PRO A 83 45.63 21.06 -9.11
N LEU A 84 45.70 19.91 -9.78
CA LEU A 84 44.66 18.86 -9.78
C LEU A 84 44.18 18.51 -8.37
N GLU A 85 45.10 18.43 -7.41
CA GLU A 85 44.81 18.12 -6.01
C GLU A 85 43.82 19.11 -5.36
N LYS A 86 43.98 20.43 -5.62
CA LYS A 86 43.07 21.45 -5.08
C LYS A 86 41.69 21.41 -5.75
N ILE A 87 41.62 21.08 -7.03
CA ILE A 87 40.36 20.93 -7.77
C ILE A 87 39.59 19.71 -7.25
N ILE A 88 40.28 18.58 -7.11
CA ILE A 88 39.71 17.33 -6.60
C ILE A 88 39.19 17.54 -5.18
N LEU A 89 39.97 18.16 -4.29
CA LEU A 89 39.56 18.38 -2.90
C LEU A 89 38.30 19.28 -2.80
N LYS A 90 38.26 20.38 -3.55
CA LYS A 90 37.10 21.28 -3.55
C LYS A 90 35.85 20.62 -4.14
N THR A 91 36.01 19.92 -5.26
CA THR A 91 34.90 19.23 -5.91
C THR A 91 34.39 18.08 -5.04
N GLY A 92 35.30 17.29 -4.46
CA GLY A 92 34.96 16.22 -3.52
C GLY A 92 34.22 16.73 -2.30
N LYS A 93 34.65 17.86 -1.70
CA LYS A 93 33.93 18.49 -0.58
C LYS A 93 32.52 18.92 -1.00
N ALA A 94 32.36 19.54 -2.17
CA ALA A 94 31.05 19.97 -2.65
C ALA A 94 30.13 18.77 -2.95
N ALA A 95 30.66 17.74 -3.61
CA ALA A 95 29.93 16.49 -3.87
C ALA A 95 29.51 15.81 -2.56
N PHE A 96 30.40 15.71 -1.58
CA PHE A 96 30.11 15.15 -0.27
C PHE A 96 28.99 15.91 0.44
N ILE A 97 29.07 17.25 0.52
CA ILE A 97 28.01 18.08 1.11
C ILE A 97 26.67 17.83 0.40
N THR A 98 26.69 17.76 -0.92
CA THR A 98 25.49 17.51 -1.71
C THR A 98 24.87 16.15 -1.38
N VAL A 99 25.69 15.10 -1.28
CA VAL A 99 25.24 13.76 -0.89
C VAL A 99 24.62 13.78 0.50
N ILE A 100 25.24 14.46 1.47
CA ILE A 100 24.69 14.60 2.83
C ILE A 100 23.32 15.31 2.82
N ILE A 101 23.17 16.37 2.03
CA ILE A 101 21.89 17.09 1.90
C ILE A 101 20.82 16.17 1.30
N PHE A 102 21.12 15.47 0.19
CA PHE A 102 20.16 14.56 -0.43
C PHE A 102 19.79 13.40 0.49
N TRP A 103 20.77 12.86 1.22
CA TRP A 103 20.51 11.81 2.20
C TRP A 103 19.62 12.32 3.34
N GLY A 104 19.88 13.52 3.87
CA GLY A 104 19.02 14.15 4.86
C GLY A 104 17.58 14.36 4.38
N LEU A 105 17.38 14.79 3.13
CA LEU A 105 16.04 14.90 2.54
C LEU A 105 15.33 13.54 2.41
N LEU A 106 16.07 12.48 2.07
CA LEU A 106 15.53 11.12 2.03
C LEU A 106 15.11 10.62 3.41
N GLU A 107 15.90 10.91 4.45
CA GLU A 107 15.56 10.57 5.83
C GLU A 107 14.32 11.33 6.30
N ILE A 108 14.21 12.62 6.00
CA ILE A 108 13.00 13.41 6.30
C ILE A 108 11.76 12.82 5.61
N ASN A 109 11.87 12.42 4.34
CA ASN A 109 10.78 11.72 3.64
C ASN A 109 10.44 10.38 4.31
N GLY A 110 11.45 9.62 4.76
CA GLY A 110 11.26 8.40 5.53
C GLY A 110 10.51 8.62 6.84
N LEU A 111 10.93 9.63 7.62
CA LEU A 111 10.27 10.03 8.86
C LEU A 111 8.82 10.48 8.61
N PHE A 112 8.58 11.25 7.56
CA PHE A 112 7.22 11.68 7.18
C PHE A 112 6.32 10.49 6.83
N ASN A 113 6.82 9.51 6.07
CA ASN A 113 6.07 8.30 5.74
C ASN A 113 5.77 7.44 6.98
N ASN A 114 6.76 7.28 7.87
CA ASN A 114 6.55 6.59 9.14
C ASN A 114 5.55 7.33 10.03
N TRP A 115 5.56 8.67 10.02
CA TRP A 115 4.57 9.48 10.72
C TRP A 115 3.16 9.30 10.15
N LEU A 116 3.01 9.21 8.83
CA LEU A 116 1.71 8.91 8.20
C LEU A 116 1.20 7.51 8.59
N GLN A 117 2.08 6.51 8.66
CA GLN A 117 1.74 5.17 9.14
C GLN A 117 1.33 5.19 10.61
N PHE A 118 2.15 5.80 11.46
CA PHE A 118 1.83 5.99 12.87
C PHE A 118 0.48 6.68 13.06
N LYS A 119 0.20 7.74 12.29
CA LYS A 119 -1.09 8.43 12.30
C LYS A 119 -2.23 7.50 11.86
N GLY A 120 -2.00 6.65 10.86
CA GLY A 120 -2.94 5.60 10.46
C GLY A 120 -3.17 4.57 11.56
N ASP A 121 -2.15 4.27 12.36
CA ASP A 121 -2.20 3.30 13.46
C ASP A 121 -2.77 3.89 14.76
N LEU A 122 -2.90 5.21 14.88
CA LEU A 122 -3.53 5.86 16.04
C LEU A 122 -4.95 5.34 16.30
N GLN A 123 -5.65 4.88 15.25
CA GLN A 123 -6.97 4.27 15.40
C GLN A 123 -6.97 2.99 16.24
N TYR A 124 -5.81 2.36 16.45
CA TYR A 124 -5.63 1.17 17.29
C TYR A 124 -5.19 1.51 18.71
N PHE A 125 -4.83 2.76 19.01
CA PHE A 125 -4.29 3.14 20.31
C PHE A 125 -5.34 3.01 21.42
N GLY A 126 -4.96 2.45 22.57
CA GLY A 126 -5.85 2.22 23.71
C GLY A 126 -6.89 1.11 23.55
N LYS A 127 -6.95 0.45 22.38
CA LYS A 127 -7.90 -0.63 22.09
C LYS A 127 -7.37 -2.01 22.49
N SER A 128 -8.28 -2.91 22.87
CA SER A 128 -7.98 -4.30 23.14
C SER A 128 -7.52 -5.03 21.88
N TYR A 129 -6.90 -6.20 22.03
CA TYR A 129 -6.48 -7.02 20.90
C TYR A 129 -7.65 -7.36 19.96
N GLU A 130 -8.81 -7.68 20.52
CA GLU A 130 -10.03 -8.01 19.77
C GLU A 130 -10.56 -6.81 18.99
N GLU A 131 -10.59 -5.62 19.60
CA GLU A 131 -11.03 -4.38 18.96
C GLU A 131 -10.10 -3.97 17.81
N LYS A 132 -8.79 -4.20 17.96
CA LYS A 132 -7.81 -3.96 16.88
C LYS A 132 -8.05 -4.89 15.70
N LEU A 133 -8.39 -6.17 15.94
CA LEU A 133 -8.71 -7.12 14.87
C LEU A 133 -9.96 -6.71 14.09
N VAL A 134 -10.99 -6.21 14.78
CA VAL A 134 -12.24 -5.68 14.18
C VAL A 134 -11.93 -4.50 13.26
N ILE A 135 -11.08 -3.57 13.69
CA ILE A 135 -10.71 -2.39 12.89
C ILE A 135 -9.82 -2.79 11.71
N ALA A 136 -8.85 -3.69 11.94
CA ALA A 136 -7.89 -4.11 10.92
C ALA A 136 -8.51 -5.01 9.82
N ASN A 137 -9.66 -5.63 10.06
CA ASN A 137 -10.28 -6.57 9.13
C ASN A 137 -11.74 -6.20 8.79
N THR A 138 -12.04 -4.90 8.74
CA THR A 138 -13.34 -4.36 8.28
C THR A 138 -14.54 -4.93 9.03
N GLY A 139 -14.63 -4.61 10.32
CA GLY A 139 -15.85 -4.74 11.11
C GLY A 139 -15.99 -6.08 11.84
N ASP A 140 -17.24 -6.54 11.95
CA ASP A 140 -17.64 -7.71 12.72
C ASP A 140 -17.44 -9.04 11.99
N PHE A 141 -16.65 -9.05 10.90
CA PHE A 141 -16.47 -10.22 10.04
C PHE A 141 -16.01 -11.46 10.82
N TYR A 142 -15.02 -11.37 11.72
CA TYR A 142 -14.62 -12.54 12.51
C TYR A 142 -15.66 -12.96 13.55
N HIS A 143 -16.42 -12.02 14.10
CA HIS A 143 -17.56 -12.37 14.97
C HIS A 143 -18.62 -13.11 14.15
N PHE A 144 -18.84 -12.70 12.90
CA PHE A 144 -19.71 -13.41 11.98
C PHE A 144 -19.18 -14.79 11.58
N ILE A 145 -17.88 -14.95 11.33
CA ILE A 145 -17.27 -16.26 11.09
C ILE A 145 -17.44 -17.18 12.31
N ARG A 146 -17.20 -16.67 13.52
CA ARG A 146 -17.44 -17.40 14.77
C ARG A 146 -18.92 -17.74 14.96
N PHE A 147 -19.82 -16.84 14.57
CA PHE A 147 -21.25 -17.10 14.54
C PHE A 147 -21.60 -18.24 13.57
N CYS A 148 -20.97 -18.27 12.39
CA CYS A 148 -21.12 -19.36 11.42
C CYS A 148 -20.59 -20.69 11.97
N GLU A 149 -19.41 -20.68 12.59
CA GLU A 149 -18.84 -21.86 13.26
C GLU A 149 -19.81 -22.44 14.30
N ASN A 150 -20.43 -21.60 15.12
CA ASN A 150 -21.34 -22.07 16.17
C ASN A 150 -22.69 -22.58 15.65
N ASN A 151 -23.09 -22.21 14.43
CA ASN A 151 -24.43 -22.51 13.90
C ASN A 151 -24.44 -23.51 12.74
N ILE A 152 -23.32 -23.67 12.03
CA ILE A 152 -23.18 -24.63 10.94
C ILE A 152 -22.65 -25.97 11.52
N PRO A 153 -23.31 -27.12 11.30
CA PRO A 153 -22.81 -28.42 11.72
C PRO A 153 -21.36 -28.69 11.26
N PRO A 154 -20.50 -29.24 12.12
CA PRO A 154 -19.08 -29.48 11.80
C PRO A 154 -18.86 -30.32 10.54
N GLU A 155 -19.70 -31.33 10.30
CA GLU A 155 -19.57 -32.27 9.16
C GLU A 155 -20.23 -31.79 7.87
N SER A 156 -20.66 -30.54 7.82
CA SER A 156 -21.38 -30.01 6.65
C SER A 156 -20.48 -29.21 5.70
N SER A 157 -21.00 -28.92 4.51
CA SER A 157 -20.39 -27.99 3.58
C SER A 157 -21.11 -26.64 3.55
N PHE A 158 -20.39 -25.60 3.14
CA PHE A 158 -20.91 -24.24 3.00
C PHE A 158 -20.41 -23.58 1.72
N ASP A 159 -21.22 -22.65 1.22
CA ASP A 159 -20.90 -21.71 0.16
C ASP A 159 -20.89 -20.28 0.74
N MET A 160 -20.34 -19.30 0.01
CA MET A 160 -20.15 -17.95 0.50
C MET A 160 -20.58 -16.89 -0.52
N SER A 161 -21.29 -15.87 -0.04
CA SER A 161 -21.55 -14.60 -0.72
C SER A 161 -20.97 -13.47 0.13
N ILE A 162 -19.71 -13.12 -0.14
CA ILE A 162 -18.94 -12.12 0.60
C ILE A 162 -18.22 -11.18 -0.39
N PRO A 163 -18.06 -9.87 -0.08
CA PRO A 163 -17.41 -8.94 -0.98
C PRO A 163 -15.94 -9.32 -1.27
N PRO A 164 -15.44 -8.99 -2.47
CA PRO A 164 -14.10 -9.41 -2.92
C PRO A 164 -12.95 -8.77 -2.12
N PHE A 165 -13.21 -7.74 -1.31
CA PHE A 165 -12.21 -7.13 -0.44
C PHE A 165 -12.05 -7.87 0.90
N TYR A 166 -12.98 -8.76 1.24
CA TYR A 166 -12.82 -9.68 2.38
C TYR A 166 -11.98 -10.88 1.98
N ASN A 167 -11.19 -11.38 2.93
CA ASN A 167 -10.30 -12.50 2.70
C ASN A 167 -11.10 -13.82 2.77
N ASP A 168 -11.66 -14.24 1.65
CA ASP A 168 -12.43 -15.48 1.50
C ASP A 168 -11.64 -16.73 1.88
N ILE A 169 -10.32 -16.72 1.64
CA ILE A 169 -9.39 -17.77 2.08
C ILE A 169 -9.39 -17.91 3.60
N LYS A 170 -9.39 -16.79 4.34
CA LYS A 170 -9.46 -16.83 5.81
C LYS A 170 -10.78 -17.41 6.30
N ALA A 171 -11.91 -17.05 5.70
CA ALA A 171 -13.21 -17.62 6.08
C ALA A 171 -13.22 -19.15 5.93
N ARG A 172 -12.66 -19.68 4.83
CA ARG A 172 -12.51 -21.13 4.62
C ARG A 172 -11.63 -21.80 5.66
N TYR A 173 -10.53 -21.15 6.01
CA TYR A 173 -9.62 -21.66 7.03
C TYR A 173 -10.29 -21.75 8.42
N TYR A 174 -10.99 -20.69 8.84
CA TYR A 174 -11.62 -20.64 10.16
C TYR A 174 -12.89 -21.50 10.30
N LEU A 175 -13.56 -21.84 9.19
CA LEU A 175 -14.75 -22.70 9.23
C LEU A 175 -14.42 -24.20 9.15
N TYR A 176 -13.16 -24.57 8.92
CA TYR A 176 -12.69 -25.96 8.97
C TYR A 176 -13.12 -26.66 10.29
N PRO A 177 -13.60 -27.92 10.29
CA PRO A 177 -13.55 -28.92 9.21
C PRO A 177 -14.61 -28.80 8.12
N ARG A 178 -15.50 -27.79 8.18
CA ARG A 178 -16.57 -27.62 7.18
C ARG A 178 -15.96 -27.40 5.80
N LYS A 179 -16.50 -28.07 4.79
CA LYS A 179 -15.97 -28.03 3.42
C LYS A 179 -16.56 -26.85 2.66
N TYR A 180 -15.72 -26.11 1.95
CA TYR A 180 -16.20 -25.11 1.01
C TYR A 180 -16.62 -25.77 -0.32
N GLU A 181 -17.89 -25.63 -0.69
CA GLU A 181 -18.46 -26.20 -1.92
C GLU A 181 -19.49 -25.24 -2.52
N LYS A 182 -19.51 -25.08 -3.85
CA LYS A 182 -20.53 -24.29 -4.52
C LYS A 182 -21.91 -24.96 -4.39
N ASN A 183 -22.96 -24.18 -4.13
CA ASN A 183 -24.32 -24.68 -3.91
C ASN A 183 -24.46 -25.68 -2.73
N ALA A 184 -23.61 -25.53 -1.71
CA ALA A 184 -23.62 -26.35 -0.50
C ALA A 184 -24.94 -26.26 0.30
N PRO A 185 -25.17 -27.14 1.29
CA PRO A 185 -26.36 -27.08 2.16
C PRO A 185 -26.54 -25.76 2.90
N PHE A 186 -25.44 -25.04 3.14
CA PHE A 186 -25.44 -23.75 3.83
C PHE A 186 -24.81 -22.67 2.98
N LEU A 187 -25.43 -21.49 2.95
CA LEU A 187 -24.89 -20.30 2.28
C LEU A 187 -24.63 -19.22 3.32
N VAL A 188 -23.38 -18.83 3.45
CA VAL A 188 -22.92 -17.78 4.36
C VAL A 188 -22.94 -16.46 3.60
N VAL A 189 -23.71 -15.48 4.08
CA VAL A 189 -23.87 -14.17 3.43
C VAL A 189 -23.33 -13.09 4.36
N TYR A 190 -22.42 -12.25 3.85
CA TYR A 190 -21.85 -11.13 4.61
C TYR A 190 -21.71 -9.90 3.73
N ASP A 191 -22.53 -8.87 3.95
CA ASP A 191 -22.52 -7.56 3.28
C ASP A 191 -22.52 -7.60 1.73
N MET A 192 -22.89 -8.74 1.14
CA MET A 192 -23.06 -8.93 -0.29
C MET A 192 -24.27 -9.84 -0.53
N ALA A 193 -25.35 -9.25 -1.05
CA ALA A 193 -26.55 -10.00 -1.39
C ALA A 193 -26.21 -11.10 -2.42
N PRO A 194 -26.68 -12.34 -2.21
CA PRO A 194 -26.49 -13.41 -3.18
C PRO A 194 -27.34 -13.14 -4.44
N GLU A 195 -26.91 -13.71 -5.56
CA GLU A 195 -27.68 -13.69 -6.82
C GLU A 195 -29.09 -14.28 -6.61
N GLU A 196 -30.11 -13.76 -7.30
CA GLU A 196 -31.52 -14.12 -7.06
C GLU A 196 -31.81 -15.62 -7.29
N ASP A 197 -31.18 -16.20 -8.31
CA ASP A 197 -31.29 -17.62 -8.67
C ASP A 197 -30.65 -18.53 -7.61
N LEU A 198 -29.56 -18.08 -6.99
CA LEU A 198 -28.93 -18.74 -5.87
C LEU A 198 -29.81 -18.61 -4.63
N SER A 199 -30.26 -17.40 -4.29
CA SER A 199 -31.10 -17.09 -3.12
C SER A 199 -32.41 -17.91 -3.10
N ALA A 200 -33.03 -18.12 -4.27
CA ALA A 200 -34.26 -18.88 -4.40
C ALA A 200 -34.16 -20.35 -3.90
N LYS A 201 -32.95 -20.94 -3.91
CA LYS A 201 -32.69 -22.33 -3.48
C LYS A 201 -32.60 -22.47 -1.96
N TYR A 202 -32.54 -21.36 -1.23
CA TYR A 202 -32.32 -21.37 0.20
C TYR A 202 -33.50 -20.75 0.97
N SER A 203 -33.50 -21.00 2.26
CA SER A 203 -34.40 -20.44 3.26
C SER A 203 -33.57 -19.80 4.37
N SER A 204 -34.11 -18.77 5.01
CA SER A 204 -33.47 -18.14 6.16
C SER A 204 -33.27 -19.15 7.28
N TRP A 205 -32.08 -19.19 7.87
CA TRP A 205 -31.77 -20.11 8.95
C TRP A 205 -31.33 -19.41 10.23
N LYS A 206 -30.28 -18.58 10.17
CA LYS A 206 -29.75 -17.86 11.33
C LYS A 206 -29.33 -16.46 10.91
N LYS A 207 -29.75 -15.44 11.65
CA LYS A 207 -29.40 -14.02 11.39
C LYS A 207 -28.40 -13.53 12.43
N PHE A 208 -27.30 -12.94 11.98
CA PHE A 208 -26.35 -12.26 12.86
C PHE A 208 -26.70 -10.77 12.96
N ARG A 209 -26.83 -10.09 11.80
CA ARG A 209 -27.37 -8.73 11.68
C ARG A 209 -27.96 -8.51 10.28
N GLU A 210 -28.40 -7.30 9.98
CA GLU A 210 -28.73 -6.94 8.59
C GLU A 210 -27.47 -7.00 7.73
N GLY A 211 -27.57 -7.66 6.57
CA GLY A 211 -26.44 -7.92 5.67
C GLY A 211 -25.58 -9.14 6.04
N ALA A 212 -25.66 -9.68 7.26
CA ALA A 212 -24.86 -10.83 7.70
C ALA A 212 -25.72 -11.96 8.29
N TYR A 213 -25.80 -13.09 7.59
CA TYR A 213 -26.70 -14.19 7.95
C TYR A 213 -26.30 -15.52 7.27
N ILE A 214 -26.94 -16.60 7.69
CA ILE A 214 -26.78 -17.95 7.15
C ILE A 214 -28.13 -18.39 6.57
N LEU A 215 -28.09 -18.87 5.33
CA LEU A 215 -29.22 -19.53 4.68
C LEU A 215 -28.99 -21.04 4.64
N LYS A 216 -30.09 -21.80 4.68
CA LYS A 216 -30.09 -23.26 4.54
C LYS A 216 -30.87 -23.67 3.30
N LYS A 217 -30.29 -24.58 2.52
CA LYS A 217 -30.90 -25.11 1.30
C LYS A 217 -32.26 -25.76 1.64
N ARG A 218 -33.27 -25.48 0.81
CA ARG A 218 -34.62 -26.02 0.97
C ARG A 218 -34.66 -27.53 0.75
#